data_AF-A0A5N6WZK3-F1
#
_entry.id   AF-A0A5N6WZK3-F1
#
_cell.length_a   1.000
_cell.length_b   1.000
_cell.length_c   1.000
_cell.angle_alpha   90.00
_cell.angle_beta   90.00
_cell.angle_gamma   90.00
#
_symmetry.space_group_name_H-M   'P 1'
#
loop_
_entity.id
_entity.type
_entity.pdbx_description
1 polymer ?
#
loop_
_entity_poly.entity_id
_entity_poly.type
_entity_poly.pdbx_seq_one_letter_code
_entity_poly.pdbx_strand_id
1 'polypeptide(L)'
;MLLVGSPGTGKRLTAKAVADRVQKPLYMLSAGELGQSAEDIEYRLSDILQLTEKWDAVLLFDECDVFLQERSVRHLAHNEIVAVFLRLLDYYRGILTMTSNRADIIDRALKSKIHLILHYPELVPQAKEQI
;
A
#
# COMPACT_ATOMS: atom_id res chain seq x y z
N MET A 1 -0.42 -7.02 -3.35
CA MET A 1 -1.53 -6.60 -4.25
C MET A 1 -1.81 -5.12 -4.04
N LEU A 2 -2.36 -4.43 -5.04
CA LEU A 2 -2.79 -3.03 -4.95
C LEU A 2 -4.30 -2.94 -5.18
N LEU A 3 -5.00 -2.27 -4.26
CA LEU A 3 -6.45 -2.05 -4.26
C LEU A 3 -6.72 -0.58 -4.56
N VAL A 4 -7.40 -0.30 -5.67
CA VAL A 4 -7.51 1.06 -6.22
C VAL A 4 -8.97 1.45 -6.37
N GLY A 5 -9.38 2.61 -5.86
CA GLY A 5 -10.72 3.15 -6.12
C GLY A 5 -11.13 4.21 -5.10
N SER A 6 -12.34 4.76 -5.21
CA SER A 6 -12.80 5.83 -4.32
C SER A 6 -12.88 5.42 -2.84
N PRO A 7 -12.87 6.36 -1.88
CA PRO A 7 -13.16 6.07 -0.48
C PRO A 7 -14.51 5.35 -0.32
N GLY A 8 -14.61 4.43 0.64
CA GLY A 8 -15.86 3.72 0.93
C GLY A 8 -16.19 2.53 0.01
N THR A 9 -15.34 2.16 -0.95
CA THR A 9 -15.57 1.01 -1.85
C THR A 9 -15.16 -0.36 -1.28
N GLY A 10 -14.79 -0.42 0.01
CA GLY A 10 -14.46 -1.70 0.67
C GLY A 10 -13.02 -2.20 0.50
N LYS A 11 -12.09 -1.39 -0.02
CA LYS A 11 -10.67 -1.78 -0.16
C LYS A 11 -10.05 -2.36 1.11
N ARG A 12 -10.22 -1.68 2.25
CA ARG A 12 -9.73 -2.16 3.56
C ARG A 12 -10.42 -3.45 3.99
N LEU A 13 -11.70 -3.64 3.65
CA LEU A 13 -12.44 -4.88 3.95
C LEU A 13 -11.87 -6.05 3.15
N THR A 14 -11.46 -5.85 1.89
CA THR A 14 -10.81 -6.89 1.11
C THR A 14 -9.47 -7.31 1.73
N ALA A 15 -8.65 -6.36 2.18
CA ALA A 15 -7.41 -6.69 2.87
C ALA A 15 -7.66 -7.51 4.15
N LYS A 16 -8.69 -7.16 4.92
CA LYS A 16 -9.11 -7.92 6.10
C LYS A 16 -9.59 -9.32 5.74
N ALA A 17 -10.43 -9.45 4.71
CA ALA A 17 -10.89 -10.74 4.23
C ALA A 17 -9.73 -11.63 3.74
N VAL A 18 -8.70 -11.06 3.12
CA VAL A 18 -7.48 -11.78 2.74
C VAL A 18 -6.78 -12.32 3.99
N ALA A 19 -6.55 -11.47 4.99
CA ALA A 19 -5.92 -11.87 6.26
C ALA A 19 -6.70 -12.98 6.98
N ASP A 20 -8.02 -12.84 7.07
CA ASP A 20 -8.91 -13.86 7.63
C ASP A 20 -8.83 -15.15 6.81
N ARG A 21 -8.81 -15.09 5.47
CA ARG A 21 -8.76 -16.27 4.61
C ARG A 21 -7.47 -17.06 4.74
N VAL A 22 -6.34 -16.38 4.95
CA VAL A 22 -5.01 -16.99 5.14
C VAL A 22 -4.70 -17.26 6.61
N GLN A 23 -5.61 -16.92 7.53
CA GLN A 23 -5.47 -17.11 8.98
C GLN A 23 -4.22 -16.44 9.56
N LYS A 24 -3.93 -15.22 9.10
CA LYS A 24 -2.79 -14.41 9.56
C LYS A 24 -3.28 -13.09 10.16
N PRO A 25 -2.59 -12.54 11.17
CA PRO A 25 -2.93 -11.23 11.71
C PRO A 25 -2.79 -10.15 10.62
N LEU A 26 -3.65 -9.13 10.70
CA LEU A 26 -3.57 -7.95 9.84
C LEU A 26 -2.84 -6.83 10.57
N TYR A 27 -1.71 -6.39 10.04
CA TYR A 27 -1.04 -5.18 10.48
C TYR A 27 -1.40 -4.04 9.55
N MET A 28 -1.98 -2.95 10.08
CA MET A 28 -2.35 -1.78 9.28
C MET A 28 -1.32 -0.67 9.51
N LEU A 29 -0.80 -0.12 8.42
CA LEU A 29 0.14 0.98 8.38
C LEU A 29 -0.47 2.11 7.54
N SER A 30 -0.57 3.31 8.11
CA SER A 30 -0.93 4.51 7.34
C SER A 30 0.31 5.21 6.80
N ALA A 31 0.22 5.72 5.56
CA ALA A 31 1.30 6.50 4.96
C ALA A 31 1.78 7.69 5.82
N GLY A 32 0.88 8.30 6.59
CA GLY A 32 1.22 9.42 7.48
C GLY A 32 2.10 9.05 8.68
N GLU A 33 2.22 7.76 9.02
CA GLU A 33 2.96 7.30 10.20
C GLU A 33 4.48 7.14 9.95
N LEU A 34 4.90 7.14 8.69
CA LEU A 34 6.28 6.88 8.28
C LEU A 34 7.20 8.11 8.31
N GLY A 35 6.64 9.32 8.47
CA GLY A 35 7.41 10.57 8.47
C GLY A 35 7.53 11.23 7.10
N GLN A 36 8.35 12.28 7.02
CA GLN A 36 8.49 13.13 5.83
C GLN A 36 9.88 13.09 5.19
N SER A 37 10.85 12.42 5.83
CA SER A 37 12.21 12.27 5.31
C SER A 37 12.45 10.84 4.83
N ALA A 38 13.41 10.66 3.93
CA ALA A 38 13.82 9.34 3.46
C ALA A 38 14.39 8.48 4.60
N GLU A 39 15.08 9.09 5.56
CA GLU A 39 15.67 8.42 6.73
C GLU A 39 14.59 7.91 7.69
N ASP A 40 13.57 8.74 7.99
CA ASP A 40 12.43 8.33 8.84
C ASP A 40 11.70 7.13 8.23
N ILE A 41 11.47 7.18 6.92
CA ILE A 41 10.78 6.13 6.19
C ILE A 41 11.64 4.87 6.17
N GLU A 42 12.94 4.99 5.91
CA GLU A 42 13.85 3.85 5.92
C GLU A 42 13.80 3.12 7.25
N TYR A 43 13.97 3.86 8.35
CA TYR A 43 13.97 3.30 9.70
C TYR A 43 12.61 2.67 10.05
N ARG A 44 11.52 3.43 9.95
CA ARG A 44 10.18 2.99 10.39
C ARG A 44 9.62 1.88 9.52
N LEU A 45 9.73 2.01 8.20
CA LEU A 45 9.20 0.99 7.30
C LEU A 45 10.02 -0.28 7.41
N SER A 46 11.34 -0.22 7.54
CA SER A 46 12.17 -1.41 7.78
C SER A 46 11.72 -2.16 9.04
N ASP A 47 11.54 -1.44 10.16
CA ASP A 47 11.08 -2.05 11.42
C ASP A 47 9.71 -2.72 11.27
N ILE A 48 8.76 -2.07 10.58
CA ILE A 48 7.42 -2.62 10.35
C ILE A 48 7.48 -3.84 9.43
N LEU A 49 8.28 -3.79 8.36
CA LEU A 49 8.44 -4.93 7.45
C LEU A 49 9.03 -6.13 8.18
N GLN A 50 10.06 -5.93 9.01
CA GLN A 50 10.65 -7.00 9.82
C GLN A 50 9.66 -7.54 10.86
N LEU A 51 8.89 -6.66 11.51
CA LEU A 51 7.87 -7.06 12.48
C LEU A 51 6.80 -7.92 11.80
N THR A 52 6.26 -7.47 10.67
CA THR A 52 5.22 -8.21 9.96
C THR A 52 5.72 -9.53 9.40
N GLU A 53 6.97 -9.61 8.93
CA GLU A 53 7.58 -10.87 8.52
C GLU A 53 7.76 -11.83 9.71
N LYS A 54 8.25 -11.33 10.85
CA LYS A 54 8.46 -12.13 12.07
C LYS A 54 7.16 -12.71 12.64
N TRP A 55 6.07 -11.95 12.54
CA TRP A 55 4.74 -12.37 13.01
C TRP A 55 3.94 -13.14 11.95
N ASP A 56 4.51 -13.34 10.76
CA ASP A 56 3.83 -13.89 9.59
C ASP A 56 2.47 -13.20 9.33
N ALA A 57 2.47 -11.86 9.39
CA ALA A 57 1.29 -11.02 9.27
C ALA A 57 1.04 -10.58 7.82
N VAL A 58 -0.22 -10.32 7.48
CA VAL A 58 -0.57 -9.53 6.29
C VAL A 58 -0.34 -8.06 6.61
N LEU A 59 0.52 -7.40 5.84
CA LEU A 59 0.72 -5.96 5.94
C LEU A 59 -0.26 -5.24 5.01
N LEU A 60 -1.14 -4.41 5.58
CA LEU A 60 -1.95 -3.45 4.86
C LEU A 60 -1.31 -2.07 4.94
N PHE A 61 -0.78 -1.61 3.81
CA PHE A 61 -0.32 -0.24 3.66
C PHE A 61 -1.45 0.59 3.05
N ASP A 62 -2.03 1.45 3.87
CA ASP A 62 -3.20 2.22 3.52
C ASP A 62 -2.84 3.65 3.06
N GLU A 63 -3.59 4.16 2.08
CA GLU A 63 -3.43 5.50 1.50
C GLU A 63 -2.01 5.75 0.98
N CYS A 64 -1.41 4.74 0.36
CA CYS A 64 -0.04 4.80 -0.13
C CYS A 64 0.14 5.75 -1.34
N ASP A 65 -0.91 6.44 -1.78
CA ASP A 65 -0.94 7.40 -2.90
C ASP A 65 0.26 8.37 -2.89
N VAL A 66 0.71 8.80 -1.71
CA VAL A 66 1.88 9.67 -1.55
C VAL A 66 3.18 9.00 -2.02
N PHE A 67 3.32 7.69 -1.89
CA PHE A 67 4.50 6.94 -2.36
C PHE A 67 4.34 6.41 -3.78
N LEU A 68 3.10 6.40 -4.29
CA LEU A 68 2.79 5.94 -5.64
C LEU A 68 3.12 6.99 -6.70
N GLN A 69 3.06 8.29 -6.37
CA GLN A 69 3.20 9.40 -7.31
C GLN A 69 4.44 9.29 -8.21
N GLU A 70 4.27 9.67 -9.48
CA GLU A 70 5.37 9.66 -10.44
C GLU A 70 6.50 10.59 -10.01
N ARG A 71 7.73 10.09 -10.15
CA ARG A 71 8.94 10.86 -9.87
C ARG A 71 9.03 12.07 -10.79
N SER A 72 9.38 13.21 -10.21
CA SER A 72 9.50 14.48 -10.93
C SER A 72 10.91 15.03 -10.77
N VAL A 73 11.48 15.56 -11.85
CA VAL A 73 12.82 16.19 -11.84
C VAL A 73 12.90 17.36 -10.84
N ARG A 74 11.76 17.97 -10.51
CA ARG A 74 11.68 19.11 -9.58
C ARG A 74 11.60 18.71 -8.10
N HIS A 75 11.35 17.44 -7.79
CA HIS A 75 11.08 16.98 -6.41
C HIS A 75 12.08 15.91 -5.98
N LEU A 76 13.35 16.29 -5.84
CA LEU A 76 14.44 15.36 -5.50
C LEU A 76 14.19 14.63 -4.17
N ALA A 77 13.76 15.34 -3.12
CA ALA A 77 13.47 14.74 -1.81
C ALA A 77 12.34 13.69 -1.88
N HIS A 78 11.29 13.95 -2.66
CA HIS A 78 10.21 12.99 -2.88
C HIS A 78 10.70 11.75 -3.65
N ASN A 79 11.52 11.96 -4.69
CA ASN A 79 12.05 10.85 -5.48
C ASN A 79 12.94 9.93 -4.64
N GLU A 80 13.69 10.50 -3.69
CA GLU A 80 14.50 9.75 -2.73
C GLU A 80 13.62 8.88 -1.82
N ILE A 81 12.55 9.46 -1.28
CA ILE A 81 11.54 8.74 -0.49
C ILE A 81 10.94 7.56 -1.28
N VAL A 82 10.50 7.81 -2.52
CA VAL A 82 9.94 6.76 -3.38
C VAL A 82 10.99 5.68 -3.69
N ALA A 83 12.25 6.05 -3.89
CA ALA A 83 13.33 5.10 -4.12
C ALA A 83 13.61 4.20 -2.90
N VAL A 84 13.66 4.78 -1.69
CA VAL A 84 13.80 4.03 -0.44
C VAL A 84 12.62 3.08 -0.24
N PHE A 85 11.39 3.58 -0.43
CA PHE A 85 10.17 2.79 -0.33
C PHE A 85 10.22 1.56 -1.26
N LEU A 86 10.49 1.77 -2.55
CA LEU A 86 10.58 0.70 -3.54
C LEU A 86 11.67 -0.32 -3.21
N ARG A 87 12.83 0.15 -2.74
CA ARG A 87 13.93 -0.71 -2.34
C ARG A 87 13.54 -1.60 -1.16
N LEU A 88 12.88 -1.05 -0.15
CA LEU A 88 12.44 -1.83 1.01
C LEU A 88 11.40 -2.89 0.63
N LEU A 89 10.49 -2.56 -0.29
CA LEU A 89 9.52 -3.52 -0.80
C LEU A 89 10.15 -4.69 -1.56
N ASP A 90 11.30 -4.49 -2.22
CA ASP A 90 12.00 -5.57 -2.94
C ASP A 90 12.54 -6.67 -2.04
N TYR A 91 12.85 -6.33 -0.79
CA TYR A 91 13.36 -7.30 0.19
C TYR A 91 12.25 -7.95 1.02
N TYR A 92 11.02 -7.42 0.96
CA TYR A 92 9.92 -7.93 1.77
C TYR A 92 9.37 -9.26 1.24
N ARG A 93 9.28 -10.26 2.12
CA ARG A 93 8.86 -11.64 1.77
C ARG A 93 7.47 -12.01 2.28
N GLY A 94 6.75 -11.06 2.89
CA GLY A 94 5.40 -11.26 3.42
C GLY A 94 4.28 -10.91 2.43
N ILE A 95 3.03 -11.00 2.92
CA ILE A 95 1.85 -10.62 2.14
C ILE A 95 1.61 -9.12 2.30
N LEU A 96 1.95 -8.33 1.28
CA LEU A 96 1.68 -6.90 1.23
C LEU A 96 0.40 -6.60 0.44
N THR A 97 -0.51 -5.88 1.06
CA THR A 97 -1.68 -5.26 0.44
C THR A 97 -1.57 -3.74 0.54
N MET A 98 -1.71 -3.05 -0.58
CA MET A 98 -1.66 -1.58 -0.63
C MET A 98 -3.03 -1.04 -1.03
N THR A 99 -3.43 0.11 -0.49
CA THR A 99 -4.63 0.83 -0.96
C THR A 99 -4.28 2.18 -1.55
N SER A 100 -5.02 2.56 -2.58
CA SER A 100 -4.85 3.82 -3.29
C SER A 100 -6.21 4.36 -3.71
N ASN A 101 -6.37 5.68 -3.62
CA ASN A 101 -7.55 6.36 -4.15
C ASN A 101 -7.33 6.83 -5.60
N ARG A 102 -6.11 6.72 -6.13
CA ARG A 102 -5.74 7.27 -7.43
C ARG A 102 -5.14 6.20 -8.34
N ALA A 103 -5.94 5.74 -9.32
CA ALA A 103 -5.51 4.73 -10.29
C ALA A 103 -4.41 5.22 -11.24
N ASP A 104 -4.35 6.52 -11.44
CA ASP A 104 -3.69 7.12 -12.61
C ASP A 104 -2.20 7.42 -12.35
N ILE A 105 -1.79 7.46 -11.09
CA ILE A 105 -0.50 8.03 -10.66
C ILE A 105 0.48 6.99 -10.09
N ILE A 106 0.45 5.74 -10.56
CA ILE A 106 1.33 4.69 -10.02
C ILE A 106 2.67 4.69 -10.77
N ASP A 107 3.78 4.91 -10.05
CA ASP A 107 5.14 4.81 -10.60
C ASP A 107 5.35 3.47 -11.32
N ARG A 108 5.96 3.57 -12.51
CA ARG A 108 6.17 2.42 -13.40
C ARG A 108 6.98 1.29 -12.74
N ALA A 109 7.96 1.62 -11.89
CA ALA A 109 8.75 0.63 -11.18
C ALA A 109 7.88 -0.16 -10.18
N LEU A 110 6.92 0.49 -9.53
CA LEU A 110 5.99 -0.20 -8.64
C LEU A 110 5.03 -1.13 -9.41
N LYS A 111 4.51 -0.69 -10.57
CA LYS A 111 3.63 -1.53 -11.40
C LYS A 111 4.28 -2.89 -11.73
N SER A 112 5.58 -2.92 -11.98
CA SER A 112 6.31 -4.16 -12.27
C SER A 112 6.44 -5.13 -11.08
N LYS A 113 6.29 -4.62 -9.85
CA LYS A 113 6.44 -5.38 -8.59
C LYS A 113 5.09 -5.84 -8.03
N ILE A 114 3.98 -5.30 -8.53
CA ILE A 114 2.65 -5.64 -8.05
C ILE A 114 2.11 -6.86 -8.81
N HIS A 115 1.93 -7.96 -8.08
CA HIS A 115 1.37 -9.21 -8.62
C HIS A 115 -0.09 -9.11 -9.06
N LEU A 116 -0.88 -8.24 -8.42
CA LEU A 116 -2.31 -8.09 -8.67
C LEU A 116 -2.75 -6.66 -8.38
N ILE A 117 -3.44 -6.05 -9.34
CA ILE A 117 -4.09 -4.74 -9.21
C ILE A 117 -5.59 -4.96 -9.34
N LEU A 118 -6.35 -4.55 -8.32
CA LEU A 118 -7.82 -4.62 -8.31
C LEU A 118 -8.39 -3.20 -8.34
N HIS A 119 -9.20 -2.92 -9.35
CA HIS A 119 -9.91 -1.65 -9.49
C HIS A 119 -11.33 -1.78 -8.94
N TYR A 120 -11.67 -0.89 -8.02
CA TYR A 120 -12.98 -0.77 -7.39
C TYR A 120 -13.71 0.39 -8.08
N PRO A 121 -14.69 0.08 -8.95
CA PRO A 121 -15.52 1.11 -9.56
C PRO A 121 -16.36 1.81 -8.48
N GLU A 122 -16.92 2.97 -8.83
CA GLU A 122 -17.90 3.61 -7.96
C GLU A 122 -19.09 2.67 -7.72
N LEU A 123 -19.55 2.63 -6.47
CA LEU A 123 -20.69 1.82 -6.09
C LEU A 123 -21.94 2.37 -6.78
N VAL A 124 -22.48 1.60 -7.73
CA VAL A 124 -23.81 1.85 -8.30
C VAL A 124 -24.86 1.77 -7.19
N PRO A 125 -25.98 2.52 -7.28
CA PRO A 125 -26.99 2.57 -6.21
C PRO A 125 -27.46 1.20 -5.71
N GLN A 126 -27.64 0.23 -6.62
CA GLN A 126 -28.05 -1.15 -6.28
C GLN A 126 -27.01 -1.91 -5.44
N ALA A 127 -25.72 -1.60 -5.60
CA ALA A 127 -24.65 -2.20 -4.80
C ALA A 127 -24.57 -1.59 -3.39
N LYS A 128 -25.09 -0.37 -3.19
CA LYS A 128 -25.17 0.27 -1.87
C LYS A 128 -26.26 -0.34 -0.99
N GLU A 129 -27.29 -0.95 -1.57
CA GLU A 129 -28.40 -1.58 -0.84
C GLU A 129 -28.02 -2.95 -0.24
N GLN A 130 -26.87 -3.52 -0.61
CA GLN A 130 -26.39 -4.82 -0.13
C GLN A 130 -25.28 -4.71 0.94
N ILE A 131 -24.95 -3.48 1.37
CA ILE A 131 -23.97 -3.17 2.43
C ILE A 131 -24.73 -2.76 3.69
#